data_AF-S7HEJ3-F1
#
_entry.id   AF-S7HEJ3-F1
#
_cell.length_a   1.000
_cell.length_b   1.000
_cell.length_c   1.000
_cell.angle_alpha   90.00
_cell.angle_beta   90.00
_cell.angle_gamma   90.00
#
_symmetry.space_group_name_H-M   'P 1'
#
loop_
_entity.id
_entity.type
_entity.pdbx_description
1 polymer ?
#
loop_
_entity_poly.entity_id
_entity_poly.type
_entity_poly.pdbx_seq_one_letter_code
_entity_poly.pdbx_strand_id
1 'polypeptide(L)'
;MTDIREQEMQGKIDELTAQKASLEAENKQLRKQVEWLRKAQFGRKSETKKVVYPEEQMSLFNEAETEAKPSAPEPEISVKPHKRKKKVGHREELLAKLPHQKIVVEPETTVCPECGSTLSPVGEEFIR
;
A
#
# COMPACT_ATOMS: atom_id res chain seq x y z
N MET A 1 -66.49 -12.26 -8.40
CA MET A 1 -65.67 -11.46 -9.34
C MET A 1 -64.44 -10.84 -8.66
N THR A 2 -64.45 -10.66 -7.33
CA THR A 2 -63.31 -10.20 -6.52
C THR A 2 -62.23 -11.29 -6.34
N ASP A 3 -62.65 -12.55 -6.21
CA ASP A 3 -61.77 -13.64 -5.78
C ASP A 3 -60.69 -14.03 -6.81
N ILE A 4 -60.98 -13.92 -8.12
CA ILE A 4 -60.00 -14.25 -9.17
C ILE A 4 -58.88 -13.21 -9.22
N ARG A 5 -59.23 -11.92 -9.09
CA ARG A 5 -58.24 -10.84 -9.02
C ARG A 5 -57.40 -10.93 -7.75
N GLU A 6 -58.01 -11.31 -6.63
CA GLU A 6 -57.29 -11.54 -5.38
C GLU A 6 -56.33 -12.72 -5.49
N GLN A 7 -56.74 -13.83 -6.12
CA GLN A 7 -55.85 -14.97 -6.40
C GLN A 7 -54.70 -14.62 -7.35
N GLU A 8 -54.96 -13.85 -8.42
CA GLU A 8 -53.92 -13.36 -9.33
C GLU A 8 -52.93 -12.41 -8.64
N MET A 9 -53.43 -11.54 -7.76
CA MET A 9 -52.60 -10.66 -6.94
C MET A 9 -51.73 -11.44 -5.96
N GLN A 10 -52.30 -12.48 -5.33
CA GLN A 10 -51.58 -13.35 -4.41
C GLN A 10 -50.47 -14.12 -5.12
N GLY A 11 -50.74 -14.68 -6.31
CA GLY A 11 -49.73 -15.36 -7.12
C GLY A 11 -48.55 -14.45 -7.50
N LYS A 12 -48.83 -13.18 -7.85
CA LYS A 12 -47.77 -12.19 -8.12
C LYS A 12 -46.95 -11.86 -6.87
N ILE A 13 -47.59 -11.78 -5.71
CA ILE A 13 -46.89 -11.56 -4.43
C ILE A 13 -45.96 -12.75 -4.16
N ASP A 14 -46.44 -13.98 -4.33
CA ASP A 14 -45.66 -15.19 -4.10
C ASP A 14 -44.47 -15.28 -5.07
N GLU A 15 -44.66 -15.00 -6.36
CA GLU A 15 -43.58 -14.92 -7.33
C GLU A 15 -42.53 -13.87 -6.98
N LEU A 16 -42.97 -12.66 -6.61
CA LEU A 16 -42.06 -11.59 -6.21
C LEU A 16 -41.30 -11.94 -4.93
N THR A 17 -41.94 -12.61 -3.97
CA THR A 17 -41.27 -13.05 -2.74
C THR A 17 -40.23 -14.14 -3.02
N ALA A 18 -40.53 -15.09 -3.91
CA ALA A 18 -39.58 -16.11 -4.34
C ALA A 18 -38.37 -15.50 -5.06
N GLN A 19 -38.61 -14.54 -5.96
CA GLN A 19 -37.53 -13.81 -6.64
C GLN A 19 -36.67 -13.02 -5.65
N LYS A 20 -37.30 -12.33 -4.69
CA LYS A 20 -36.57 -11.61 -3.63
C LYS A 20 -35.68 -12.55 -2.81
N ALA A 21 -36.21 -13.70 -2.41
CA ALA A 21 -35.46 -14.69 -1.65
C ALA A 21 -34.23 -15.21 -2.43
N SER A 22 -34.39 -15.47 -3.74
CA SER A 22 -33.29 -15.85 -4.62
C SER A 22 -32.21 -14.76 -4.72
N LEU A 23 -32.63 -13.52 -4.97
CA LEU A 23 -31.71 -12.38 -5.09
C LEU A 23 -30.99 -12.07 -3.77
N GLU A 24 -31.64 -12.26 -2.63
CA GLU A 24 -31.04 -12.11 -1.31
C GLU A 24 -30.01 -13.20 -1.02
N ALA A 25 -30.27 -14.44 -1.42
CA ALA A 25 -29.32 -15.55 -1.30
C ALA A 25 -28.07 -15.29 -2.14
N GLU A 26 -28.24 -14.87 -3.40
CA GLU A 26 -27.14 -14.51 -4.29
C GLU A 26 -26.33 -13.34 -3.74
N ASN A 27 -26.99 -12.28 -3.26
CA ASN A 27 -26.30 -11.15 -2.62
C ASN A 27 -25.47 -11.58 -1.41
N LYS A 28 -25.99 -12.48 -0.56
CA LYS A 28 -25.23 -13.01 0.58
C LYS A 28 -24.00 -13.78 0.12
N GLN A 29 -24.10 -14.57 -0.94
CA GLN A 29 -22.98 -15.30 -1.52
C GLN A 29 -21.92 -14.35 -2.10
N LEU A 30 -22.34 -13.35 -2.89
CA LEU A 30 -21.45 -12.35 -3.47
C LEU A 30 -20.73 -11.55 -2.39
N ARG A 31 -21.42 -11.15 -1.31
CA ARG A 31 -20.81 -10.46 -0.17
C ARG A 31 -19.70 -11.29 0.49
N LYS A 32 -19.93 -12.60 0.69
CA LYS A 32 -18.90 -13.51 1.23
C LYS A 32 -17.69 -13.62 0.31
N GLN A 33 -17.90 -13.71 -1.00
CA GLN A 33 -16.81 -13.75 -1.98
C GLN A 33 -15.98 -12.45 -1.96
N VAL A 34 -16.65 -11.30 -1.93
CA VAL A 34 -15.98 -9.99 -1.84
C VAL A 34 -15.18 -9.85 -0.55
N GLU A 35 -15.74 -10.27 0.59
CA GLU A 35 -15.03 -10.25 1.86
C GLU A 35 -13.78 -11.14 1.82
N TRP A 36 -13.90 -12.35 1.27
CA TRP A 36 -12.78 -13.27 1.09
C TRP A 36 -11.69 -12.68 0.17
N LEU A 37 -12.07 -12.13 -0.99
CA LEU A 37 -11.13 -11.50 -1.92
C LEU A 37 -10.43 -10.30 -1.31
N ARG A 38 -11.15 -9.44 -0.57
CA ARG A 38 -10.56 -8.32 0.16
C ARG A 38 -9.57 -8.79 1.21
N LYS A 39 -9.89 -9.85 1.95
CA LYS A 39 -8.97 -10.45 2.93
C LYS A 39 -7.76 -11.09 2.25
N ALA A 40 -7.91 -11.70 1.07
CA ALA A 40 -6.80 -12.27 0.32
C ALA A 40 -5.87 -11.19 -0.25
N GLN A 41 -6.43 -10.09 -0.77
CA GLN A 41 -5.67 -9.01 -1.40
C GLN A 41 -5.03 -8.05 -0.40
N PHE A 42 -5.77 -7.67 0.65
CA PHE A 42 -5.37 -6.64 1.61
C PHE A 42 -5.13 -7.17 3.03
N GLY A 43 -5.47 -8.44 3.29
CA GLY A 43 -5.17 -9.05 4.58
C GLY A 43 -3.68 -9.31 4.75
N ARG A 44 -3.24 -9.36 6.00
CA ARG A 44 -1.87 -9.78 6.34
C ARG A 44 -1.65 -11.19 5.82
N LYS A 45 -0.78 -11.34 4.81
CA LYS A 45 -0.32 -12.65 4.33
C LYS A 45 0.26 -13.41 5.52
N SER A 46 -0.10 -14.67 5.70
CA SER A 46 0.49 -15.55 6.72
C SER A 46 2.02 -15.68 6.59
N GLU A 47 2.59 -15.29 5.45
CA GLU A 47 4.03 -15.16 5.19
C GLU A 47 4.70 -13.96 5.89
N THR A 48 3.91 -12.98 6.37
CA THR A 48 4.40 -12.09 7.43
C THR A 48 4.47 -12.93 8.70
N LYS A 49 5.60 -13.65 8.82
CA LYS A 49 5.97 -14.48 9.97
C LYS A 49 5.44 -13.81 11.23
N LYS A 50 4.57 -14.51 11.97
CA LYS A 50 4.55 -14.30 13.42
C LYS A 50 6.01 -14.44 13.79
N VAL A 51 6.64 -13.34 14.19
CA VAL A 51 8.02 -13.38 14.64
C VAL A 51 7.96 -14.12 15.97
N VAL A 52 7.91 -15.45 15.89
CA VAL A 52 8.18 -16.34 16.99
C VAL A 52 9.68 -16.24 17.11
N TYR A 53 10.13 -15.22 17.83
CA TYR A 53 11.47 -15.26 18.39
C TYR A 53 11.46 -16.50 19.29
N PRO A 54 12.27 -17.53 19.02
CA PRO A 54 12.56 -18.52 20.05
C PRO A 54 12.98 -17.77 21.32
N GLU A 55 12.58 -18.20 22.50
CA GLU A 55 12.95 -17.56 23.77
C GLU A 55 14.48 -17.34 23.86
N GLU A 56 15.25 -18.25 23.25
CA GLU A 56 16.71 -18.16 23.09
C GLU A 56 17.18 -16.96 22.24
N GLN A 57 16.44 -16.54 21.22
CA GLN A 57 16.82 -15.41 20.37
C GLN A 57 16.65 -14.05 21.09
N MET A 58 15.77 -13.98 22.10
CA MET A 58 15.63 -12.79 22.93
C MET A 58 16.85 -12.55 23.83
N SER A 59 17.65 -13.59 24.07
CA SER A 59 18.84 -13.55 24.91
C SER A 59 20.15 -13.33 24.15
N LEU A 60 20.12 -13.20 22.81
CA LEU A 60 21.35 -13.05 21.98
C LEU A 60 22.15 -11.78 22.29
N PHE A 61 21.50 -10.73 22.80
CA PHE A 61 22.13 -9.45 23.12
C PHE A 61 21.84 -9.00 24.56
N ASN A 62 21.71 -9.97 25.49
CA ASN A 62 21.38 -9.69 26.88
C ASN A 62 22.61 -9.30 27.75
N GLU A 63 23.80 -9.23 27.15
CA GLU A 63 25.05 -8.91 27.85
C GLU A 63 24.91 -7.63 28.69
N ALA A 64 24.34 -6.57 28.11
CA ALA A 64 24.17 -5.28 28.79
C ALA A 64 23.29 -5.33 30.05
N GLU A 65 22.21 -6.13 30.05
CA GLU A 65 21.34 -6.25 31.23
C GLU A 65 21.96 -7.19 32.28
N THR A 66 22.65 -8.25 31.84
CA THR A 66 23.33 -9.19 32.75
C THR A 66 24.56 -8.59 33.44
N GLU A 67 25.29 -7.71 32.75
CA GLU A 67 26.48 -7.05 33.28
C GLU A 67 26.16 -5.73 34.00
N ALA A 68 24.90 -5.27 33.93
CA ALA A 68 24.47 -4.03 34.58
C ALA A 68 24.62 -4.15 36.10
N LYS A 69 25.36 -3.21 36.69
CA LYS A 69 25.47 -3.03 38.14
C LYS A 69 24.60 -1.84 38.55
N PRO A 70 23.36 -2.05 39.06
CA PRO A 70 22.44 -0.96 39.38
C PRO A 70 22.93 -0.06 40.53
N SER A 71 23.92 -0.51 41.30
CA SER A 71 24.57 0.27 42.35
C SER A 71 25.75 1.11 41.86
N ALA A 72 26.16 1.00 40.59
CA ALA A 72 27.27 1.77 40.05
C ALA A 72 26.79 3.20 39.68
N PRO A 73 27.59 4.24 39.97
CA PRO A 73 27.26 5.60 39.56
C PRO A 73 27.30 5.72 38.03
N GLU A 74 26.26 6.32 37.44
CA GLU A 74 26.20 6.57 36.00
C GLU A 74 27.28 7.58 35.58
N PRO A 75 27.98 7.37 34.45
CA PRO A 75 28.96 8.33 33.96
C PRO A 75 28.26 9.60 33.43
N GLU A 76 28.62 10.77 33.98
CA GLU A 76 28.14 12.06 33.49
C GLU A 76 28.81 12.43 32.17
N ILE A 77 28.20 12.04 31.04
CA ILE A 77 28.67 12.44 29.71
C ILE A 77 28.04 13.80 29.36
N SER A 78 28.78 14.88 29.61
CA SER A 78 28.37 16.22 29.20
C SER A 78 28.61 16.45 27.70
N VAL A 79 27.63 16.10 26.87
CA VAL A 79 27.67 16.44 25.43
C VAL A 79 27.27 17.89 25.25
N LYS A 80 28.17 18.70 24.67
CA LYS A 80 27.84 20.09 24.32
C LYS A 80 26.64 20.14 23.38
N PRO A 81 25.63 20.99 23.63
CA PRO A 81 24.47 21.09 22.74
C PRO A 81 24.93 21.61 21.37
N HIS A 82 24.81 20.76 20.35
CA HIS A 82 25.10 21.16 18.97
C HIS A 82 23.78 21.52 18.28
N LYS A 83 23.71 22.73 17.72
CA LYS A 83 22.57 23.15 16.90
C LYS A 83 22.83 22.71 15.46
N ARG A 84 22.10 21.69 15.00
CA ARG A 84 22.04 21.35 13.58
C ARG A 84 21.34 22.47 12.81
N LYS A 85 22.10 23.31 12.12
CA LYS A 85 21.54 24.22 11.10
C LYS A 85 21.47 23.46 9.77
N LYS A 86 20.28 23.37 9.18
CA LYS A 86 20.15 22.87 7.80
C LYS A 86 20.86 23.87 6.89
N LYS A 87 21.99 23.49 6.30
CA LYS A 87 22.61 24.25 5.22
C LYS A 87 21.71 24.14 3.99
N VAL A 88 21.06 25.25 3.63
CA VAL A 88 20.37 25.38 2.34
C VAL A 88 21.43 25.26 1.24
N GLY A 89 21.19 24.43 0.23
CA GLY A 89 22.15 24.20 -0.87
C GLY A 89 23.17 23.06 -0.66
N HIS A 90 23.20 22.38 0.50
CA HIS A 90 24.15 21.28 0.74
C HIS A 90 24.05 20.15 -0.29
N ARG A 91 22.82 19.86 -0.75
CA ARG A 91 22.59 18.84 -1.78
C ARG A 91 23.13 19.30 -3.13
N GLU A 92 23.00 20.58 -3.48
CA GLU A 92 23.52 21.13 -4.73
C GLU A 92 25.05 21.14 -4.73
N GLU A 93 25.67 21.51 -3.61
CA GLU A 93 27.13 21.49 -3.43
C GLU A 93 27.72 20.08 -3.57
N LEU A 94 27.05 19.07 -3.02
CA LEU A 94 27.44 17.66 -3.16
C LEU A 94 27.30 17.16 -4.61
N LEU A 95 26.24 17.60 -5.30
CA LEU A 95 25.95 17.16 -6.67
C LEU A 95 26.78 17.92 -7.73
N ALA A 96 27.31 19.11 -7.43
CA ALA A 96 28.06 19.93 -8.38
C ALA A 96 29.35 19.27 -8.92
N LYS A 97 29.91 18.30 -8.19
CA LYS A 97 31.13 17.57 -8.58
C LYS A 97 30.85 16.32 -9.40
N LEU A 98 29.59 15.91 -9.54
CA LEU A 98 29.23 14.69 -10.25
C LEU A 98 28.99 15.01 -11.74
N PRO A 99 29.47 14.15 -12.65
CA PRO A 99 29.23 14.35 -14.08
C PRO A 99 27.74 14.23 -14.39
N HIS A 100 27.22 15.18 -15.17
CA HIS A 100 25.86 15.14 -15.71
C HIS A 100 25.91 14.69 -17.18
N GLN A 101 25.18 13.64 -17.54
CA GLN A 101 25.06 13.19 -18.92
C GLN A 101 23.63 13.43 -19.42
N LYS A 102 23.50 14.23 -20.49
CA LYS A 102 22.22 14.40 -21.20
C LYS A 102 22.17 13.36 -22.32
N ILE A 103 21.24 12.41 -22.23
CA ILE A 103 20.96 11.43 -23.28
C ILE A 103 19.65 11.86 -23.93
N VAL A 104 19.73 12.29 -25.19
CA VAL A 104 18.54 12.58 -26.00
C VAL A 104 18.19 11.30 -26.74
N VAL A 105 17.03 10.74 -26.45
CA VAL A 105 16.49 9.58 -27.17
C VAL A 105 15.49 10.12 -28.18
N GLU A 106 15.85 10.06 -29.46
CA GLU A 106 14.95 10.44 -30.55
C GLU A 106 14.08 9.22 -30.92
N PRO A 107 12.75 9.41 -31.09
CA PRO A 107 11.88 8.34 -31.56
C PRO A 107 12.12 8.06 -33.06
N GLU A 108 11.95 6.80 -33.47
CA GLU A 108 12.11 6.38 -34.88
C GLU A 108 11.08 7.05 -35.80
N THR A 109 9.89 7.37 -35.29
CA THR A 109 8.86 8.10 -36.02
C THR A 109 8.26 9.19 -35.15
N THR A 110 8.29 10.43 -35.64
CA THR A 110 7.68 11.60 -34.98
C THR A 110 6.20 11.78 -35.32
N VAL A 111 5.56 10.75 -35.88
CA VAL A 111 4.16 10.77 -36.32
C VAL A 111 3.34 9.83 -35.46
N CYS A 112 2.21 10.31 -34.94
CA CYS A 112 1.30 9.48 -34.17
C CYS A 112 0.66 8.39 -35.05
N PRO A 113 0.76 7.10 -34.69
CA PRO A 113 0.20 6.01 -35.50
C PRO A 113 -1.34 5.98 -35.52
N GLU A 114 -2.02 6.64 -34.57
CA GLU A 114 -3.49 6.66 -34.49
C GLU A 114 -4.12 7.87 -35.20
N CYS A 115 -3.47 9.04 -35.19
CA CYS A 115 -4.05 10.27 -35.71
C CYS A 115 -3.19 11.03 -36.73
N GLY A 116 -1.97 10.56 -37.02
CA GLY A 116 -1.11 11.13 -38.07
C GLY A 116 -0.51 12.50 -37.77
N SER A 117 -0.69 13.03 -36.55
CA SER A 117 -0.13 14.32 -36.14
C SER A 117 1.36 14.22 -35.79
N THR A 118 2.09 15.33 -35.96
CA THR A 118 3.50 15.44 -35.57
C THR A 118 3.63 15.59 -34.06
N LEU A 119 4.37 14.70 -33.42
CA LEU A 119 4.66 14.70 -31.99
C LEU A 119 5.70 15.78 -31.65
N SER A 120 5.47 16.54 -30.59
CA SER A 120 6.43 17.49 -30.03
C SER A 120 7.15 16.90 -28.81
N PRO A 121 8.39 17.33 -28.51
CA PRO A 121 9.09 16.84 -27.33
C PRO A 121 8.38 17.31 -26.05
N VAL A 122 8.05 16.37 -25.17
CA VAL A 122 7.41 16.65 -23.87
C VAL A 122 8.42 16.39 -22.76
N GLY A 123 9.03 17.48 -22.28
CA GLY A 123 9.86 17.49 -21.08
C GLY A 123 11.29 16.97 -21.27
N GLU A 124 12.20 17.46 -20.43
CA GLU A 124 13.56 16.94 -20.31
C GLU A 124 13.72 16.28 -18.93
N GLU A 125 14.14 15.01 -18.91
CA GLU A 125 14.46 14.32 -17.66
C GLU A 125 15.97 14.17 -17.50
N PHE A 126 16.48 14.60 -16.34
CA PHE A 126 17.87 14.40 -15.96
C PHE A 126 18.02 13.02 -15.32
N ILE A 127 18.57 12.06 -16.06
CA ILE A 127 18.95 10.75 -15.53
C ILE A 127 20.14 10.96 -14.56
N ARG A 128 20.03 10.40 -13.35
CA ARG A 128 21.04 10.46 -12.27
C ARG A 128 21.55 9.07 -11.94
#